data_AF-A0A953RV38-F1
#
_entry.id   AF-A0A953RV38-F1
#
_cell.length_a   1.000
_cell.length_b   1.000
_cell.length_c   1.000
_cell.angle_alpha   90.00
_cell.angle_beta   90.00
_cell.angle_gamma   90.00
#
_symmetry.space_group_name_H-M   'P 1'
#
loop_
_entity.id
_entity.type
_entity.pdbx_description
1 polymer ?
#
loop_
_entity_poly.entity_id
_entity_poly.type
_entity_poly.pdbx_seq_one_letter_code
_entity_poly.pdbx_strand_id
1 'polypeptide(L)'
;MECYSEQTCALAVDGELAVDEVRRLRDHLTTCRRCRELVDALRAENHVLSESLHELPEEAASPAGFSHPRWSWVWGDLAVMAAVLALGSMISVWFDELSVPAALEWFNPFSASGSTNLIFNLFYHFAPGGTAMLAHYAAVVGSLSLLFLLGGSALLLGRRGRLRQPGLRLLSVLLALSLPSFALERRHAEFVTVAANETVDDTLLAAGNTVRVEGVVNGDLLAFGRTVEVRGTVKGDLVSFAKRTVVSGSVEGRIYTFSGSLDLDGQLGHSIYGFVQSLRVNDRGHVGDGIVVAAGDVSLEGEVKRSVDIFISGNADVSGSIGRDLTMAGVSLTLTNTARVGGNLNARVHQLKDVHIADGATIAGKRDIQVQVRKSQFTRPRFYFHQAVWLASAMLVGWLGLVLFPSFFRATTEAVGSGWGSLGLGVGVLAGVPVAIVVVAITLVGIPVSLILLAVYLAGIYLAKVWVGAFLGRMLLKPS
;
A
#
# COMPACT_ATOMS: atom_id res chain seq x y z
N MET A 1 51.54 -19.46 29.11
CA MET A 1 50.21 -19.01 29.57
C MET A 1 49.55 -18.37 28.38
N GLU A 2 48.44 -18.95 27.91
CA GLU A 2 47.68 -18.41 26.78
C GLU A 2 47.07 -17.06 27.18
N CYS A 3 47.14 -16.09 26.28
CA CYS A 3 46.51 -14.79 26.49
C CYS A 3 44.99 -14.95 26.34
N TYR A 4 44.23 -14.17 27.09
CA TYR A 4 42.77 -14.13 26.93
C TYR A 4 42.38 -13.55 25.57
N SER A 5 41.25 -14.02 25.05
CA SER A 5 40.67 -13.50 23.82
C SER A 5 40.16 -12.08 24.03
N GLU A 6 40.13 -11.31 22.94
CA GLU A 6 39.59 -9.94 22.93
C GLU A 6 38.14 -9.87 23.41
N GLN A 7 37.32 -10.86 23.05
CA GLN A 7 35.94 -10.98 23.52
C GLN A 7 35.85 -11.13 25.04
N THR A 8 36.73 -11.91 25.66
CA THR A 8 36.76 -12.07 27.12
C THR A 8 37.20 -10.78 27.82
N CYS A 9 38.13 -10.03 27.22
CA CYS A 9 38.55 -8.72 27.72
C CYS A 9 37.44 -7.67 27.57
N ALA A 10 36.69 -7.67 26.46
CA ALA A 10 35.54 -6.78 26.25
C ALA A 10 34.42 -7.03 27.25
N LEU A 11 33.98 -8.29 27.41
CA LEU A 11 32.97 -8.69 28.41
C LEU A 11 33.38 -8.31 29.85
N ALA A 12 34.68 -8.32 30.15
CA ALA A 12 35.18 -7.89 31.46
C ALA A 12 35.15 -6.36 31.65
N VAL A 13 35.33 -5.58 30.59
CA VAL A 13 35.24 -4.12 30.60
C VAL A 13 33.79 -3.66 30.69
N ASP A 14 32.88 -4.37 30.02
CA ASP A 14 31.43 -4.10 30.05
C ASP A 14 30.74 -4.60 31.33
N GLY A 15 31.45 -5.37 32.17
CA GLY A 15 30.95 -5.86 33.45
C GLY A 15 30.04 -7.10 33.36
N GLU A 16 29.95 -7.73 32.19
CA GLU A 16 29.12 -8.91 31.94
C GLU A 16 29.82 -10.24 32.24
N LEU A 17 31.12 -10.20 32.52
CA LEU A 17 31.90 -11.40 32.85
C LEU A 17 31.61 -11.90 34.28
N ALA A 18 31.52 -13.23 34.46
CA ALA A 18 31.25 -13.84 35.76
C ALA A 18 32.32 -13.48 36.82
N VAL A 19 31.90 -13.30 38.07
CA VAL A 19 32.75 -12.79 39.18
C VAL A 19 34.04 -13.60 39.38
N ASP A 20 33.98 -14.91 39.17
CA ASP A 20 35.15 -15.80 39.31
C ASP A 20 36.14 -15.66 38.14
N GLU A 21 35.64 -15.38 36.93
CA GLU A 21 36.46 -15.17 35.74
C GLU A 21 37.12 -13.79 35.75
N VAL A 22 36.43 -12.77 36.27
CA VAL A 22 36.99 -11.43 36.49
C VAL A 22 38.19 -11.47 37.45
N ARG A 23 38.14 -12.29 38.50
CA ARG A 23 39.29 -12.47 39.41
C ARG A 23 40.48 -13.10 38.71
N ARG A 24 40.27 -14.17 37.93
CA ARG A 24 41.33 -14.84 37.16
C ARG A 24 41.93 -13.92 36.10
N LEU A 25 41.11 -13.13 35.43
CA LEU A 25 41.58 -12.13 34.47
C LEU A 25 42.42 -11.05 35.19
N ARG A 26 41.97 -10.55 36.34
CA ARG A 26 42.70 -9.55 37.13
C ARG A 26 44.08 -10.06 37.57
N ASP A 27 44.17 -11.30 38.04
CA ASP A 27 45.44 -11.92 38.39
C ASP A 27 46.36 -12.05 37.17
N HIS A 28 45.80 -12.40 36.00
CA HIS A 28 46.54 -12.47 34.74
C HIS A 28 47.04 -11.10 34.24
N LEU A 29 46.28 -10.02 34.43
CA LEU A 29 46.68 -8.65 34.03
C LEU A 29 47.93 -8.17 34.78
N THR A 30 48.23 -8.71 35.96
CA THR A 30 49.47 -8.38 36.70
C THR A 30 50.73 -8.91 36.00
N THR A 31 50.60 -10.02 35.27
CA THR A 31 51.73 -10.73 34.64
C THR A 31 51.80 -10.55 33.12
N CYS A 32 50.68 -10.27 32.46
CA CYS A 32 50.61 -10.13 31.00
C CYS A 32 50.46 -8.66 30.56
N ARG A 33 51.49 -8.13 29.88
CA ARG A 33 51.49 -6.77 29.34
C ARG A 33 50.49 -6.59 28.19
N ARG A 34 50.37 -7.57 27.29
CA ARG A 34 49.48 -7.51 26.11
C ARG A 34 48.01 -7.39 26.50
N CYS A 35 47.55 -8.24 27.43
CA CYS A 35 46.17 -8.20 27.92
C CYS A 35 45.87 -6.89 28.67
N ARG A 36 46.88 -6.30 29.31
CA ARG A 36 46.76 -4.99 29.98
C ARG A 36 46.53 -3.87 28.97
N GLU A 37 47.37 -3.79 27.95
CA GLU A 37 47.24 -2.80 26.87
C GLU A 37 45.88 -2.92 26.15
N LEU A 38 45.37 -4.15 25.96
CA LEU A 38 44.07 -4.40 25.35
C LEU A 38 42.89 -3.94 26.23
N VAL A 39 42.92 -4.25 27.53
CA VAL A 39 41.88 -3.83 28.48
C VAL A 39 41.87 -2.31 28.65
N ASP A 40 43.04 -1.68 28.66
CA ASP A 40 43.16 -0.22 28.76
C ASP A 40 42.62 0.48 27.49
N ALA A 41 42.86 -0.08 26.30
CA ALA A 41 42.31 0.42 25.05
C ALA A 41 40.78 0.33 25.01
N LEU A 42 40.22 -0.81 25.40
CA LEU A 42 38.76 -1.01 25.45
C LEU A 42 38.07 -0.08 26.46
N ARG A 43 38.70 0.20 27.60
CA ARG A 43 38.18 1.19 28.57
C ARG A 43 38.18 2.61 28.02
N ALA A 44 39.22 2.99 27.27
CA ALA A 44 39.29 4.31 26.65
C ALA A 44 38.19 4.49 25.59
N GLU A 45 37.92 3.48 24.79
CA GLU A 45 36.83 3.48 23.80
C GLU A 45 35.45 3.58 24.49
N ASN A 46 35.22 2.78 25.53
CA ASN A 46 33.96 2.83 26.28
C ASN A 46 33.75 4.19 26.97
N HIS A 47 34.83 4.83 27.42
CA HIS A 47 34.75 6.17 28.00
C HIS A 47 34.30 7.21 26.95
N VAL A 48 34.89 7.18 25.74
CA VAL A 48 34.49 8.06 24.63
C VAL A 48 33.04 7.82 24.22
N LEU A 49 32.59 6.56 24.15
CA LEU A 49 31.19 6.22 23.88
C LEU A 49 30.26 6.72 24.99
N SER A 50 30.67 6.61 26.26
CA SER A 50 29.87 7.10 27.39
C SER A 50 29.75 8.63 27.41
N GLU A 51 30.82 9.36 27.08
CA GLU A 51 30.78 10.82 26.93
C GLU A 51 29.91 11.22 25.75
N SER A 52 30.02 10.52 24.62
CA SER A 52 29.17 10.75 23.43
C SER A 52 27.68 10.51 23.73
N LEU A 53 27.38 9.53 24.58
CA LEU A 53 26.02 9.24 25.05
C LEU A 53 25.52 10.25 26.10
N HIS A 54 26.42 10.84 26.90
CA HIS A 54 26.08 11.90 27.87
C HIS A 54 25.98 13.31 27.24
N GLU A 55 26.60 13.55 26.08
CA GLU A 55 26.35 14.75 25.26
C GLU A 55 24.95 14.77 24.62
N LEU A 56 24.21 13.66 24.69
CA LEU A 56 22.77 13.68 24.45
C LEU A 56 22.10 14.26 25.70
N PRO A 57 21.44 15.42 25.62
CA PRO A 57 20.92 16.11 26.81
C PRO A 57 19.95 15.21 27.60
N GLU A 58 20.29 14.92 28.86
CA GLU A 58 19.49 14.14 29.84
C GLU A 58 18.17 14.84 30.27
N GLU A 59 17.78 15.94 29.63
CA GLU A 59 16.45 16.55 29.75
C GLU A 59 15.50 16.14 28.61
N ALA A 60 15.53 14.86 28.21
CA ALA A 60 14.36 14.27 27.57
C ALA A 60 13.33 13.94 28.67
N ALA A 61 12.65 14.98 29.13
CA ALA A 61 11.39 14.84 29.85
C ALA A 61 10.49 13.85 29.11
N SER A 62 9.79 13.00 29.87
CA SER A 62 8.61 12.28 29.40
C SER A 62 7.76 13.20 28.52
N PRO A 63 7.17 12.74 27.40
CA PRO A 63 6.51 13.62 26.45
C PRO A 63 5.25 14.23 27.08
N ALA A 64 5.43 15.35 27.78
CA ALA A 64 4.43 16.38 27.93
C ALA A 64 4.12 16.88 26.51
N GLY A 65 2.84 16.91 26.19
CA GLY A 65 2.33 17.04 24.83
C GLY A 65 3.04 18.10 23.99
N PHE A 66 3.21 17.75 22.72
CA PHE A 66 3.57 18.68 21.66
C PHE A 66 2.78 19.99 21.81
N SER A 67 3.43 21.05 22.28
CA SER A 67 3.04 22.39 21.92
C SER A 67 3.38 22.52 20.44
N HIS A 68 2.34 22.41 19.61
CA HIS A 68 2.46 22.72 18.20
C HIS A 68 3.17 24.07 18.05
N PRO A 69 4.18 24.19 17.17
CA PRO A 69 4.55 25.51 16.71
C PRO A 69 3.26 26.11 16.16
N ARG A 70 2.85 27.26 16.70
CA ARG A 70 1.85 28.11 16.04
C ARG A 70 2.48 28.68 14.77
N TRP A 71 2.83 27.80 13.83
CA TRP A 71 2.86 28.12 12.43
C TRP A 71 1.39 28.38 12.08
N SER A 72 1.01 29.65 12.14
CA SER A 72 -0.33 30.05 11.80
C SER A 72 -0.60 29.62 10.36
N TRP A 73 -1.52 28.68 10.23
CA TRP A 73 -2.03 28.08 8.99
C TRP A 73 -2.27 29.12 7.88
N VAL A 74 -2.60 30.34 8.28
CA VAL A 74 -2.80 31.53 7.44
C VAL A 74 -1.60 31.84 6.52
N TRP A 75 -0.35 31.68 6.97
CA TRP A 75 0.82 32.02 6.13
C TRP A 75 1.19 30.93 5.12
N GLY A 76 0.92 29.66 5.45
CA GLY A 76 1.07 28.54 4.51
C GLY A 76 0.03 28.62 3.39
N ASP A 77 -1.23 28.87 3.75
CA ASP A 77 -2.32 29.02 2.79
C ASP A 77 -2.18 30.29 1.94
N LEU A 78 -1.66 31.39 2.50
CA LEU A 78 -1.33 32.60 1.73
C LEU A 78 -0.17 32.36 0.74
N ALA A 79 0.84 31.59 1.11
CA ALA A 79 1.95 31.26 0.22
C ALA A 79 1.49 30.34 -0.93
N VAL A 80 0.63 29.36 -0.63
CA VAL A 80 0.04 28.47 -1.65
C VAL A 80 -0.91 29.24 -2.56
N MET A 81 -1.75 30.12 -2.01
CA MET A 81 -2.68 30.93 -2.80
C MET A 81 -1.94 31.99 -3.65
N ALA A 82 -0.86 32.58 -3.15
CA ALA A 82 0.01 33.44 -3.94
C ALA A 82 0.71 32.69 -5.08
N ALA A 83 1.16 31.45 -4.83
CA ALA A 83 1.76 30.60 -5.86
C ALA A 83 0.73 30.17 -6.93
N VAL A 84 -0.50 29.85 -6.53
CA VAL A 84 -1.59 29.48 -7.44
C VAL A 84 -2.05 30.68 -8.27
N LEU A 85 -2.14 31.88 -7.68
CA LEU A 85 -2.48 33.11 -8.40
C LEU A 85 -1.35 33.55 -9.35
N ALA A 86 -0.08 33.36 -8.96
CA ALA A 86 1.07 33.63 -9.83
C ALA A 86 1.15 32.64 -11.00
N LEU A 87 0.85 31.35 -10.78
CA LEU A 87 0.74 30.35 -11.84
C LEU A 87 -0.46 30.60 -12.75
N GLY A 88 -1.60 31.01 -12.16
CA GLY A 88 -2.81 31.38 -12.90
C GLY A 88 -2.61 32.59 -13.81
N SER A 89 -1.89 33.62 -13.36
CA SER A 89 -1.60 34.81 -14.18
C SER A 89 -0.58 34.55 -15.29
N MET A 90 0.37 33.62 -15.08
CA MET A 90 1.28 33.19 -16.14
C MET A 90 0.57 32.39 -17.23
N ILE A 91 -0.54 31.72 -16.92
CA ILE A 91 -1.35 30.94 -17.87
C ILE A 91 -2.37 31.83 -18.59
N SER A 92 -2.97 32.82 -17.94
CA SER A 92 -3.96 33.70 -18.57
C SER A 92 -3.36 34.58 -19.68
N VAL A 93 -2.10 35.01 -19.54
CA VAL A 93 -1.38 35.79 -20.57
C VAL A 93 -1.15 34.98 -21.86
N TRP A 94 -1.20 33.64 -21.80
CA TRP A 94 -1.04 32.78 -22.97
C TRP A 94 -2.36 32.49 -23.73
N PHE A 95 -3.52 32.65 -23.09
CA PHE A 95 -4.81 32.22 -23.66
C PHE A 95 -5.56 33.32 -24.43
N ASP A 96 -5.28 34.60 -24.18
CA ASP A 96 -6.01 35.71 -24.84
C ASP A 96 -5.62 35.94 -26.31
N GLU A 97 -4.55 35.30 -26.81
CA GLU A 97 -4.00 35.57 -28.16
C GLU A 97 -4.15 34.43 -29.17
N LEU A 98 -4.78 33.30 -28.79
CA LEU A 98 -5.04 32.17 -29.70
C LEU A 98 -6.43 32.27 -30.35
N SER A 99 -6.53 33.05 -31.42
CA SER A 99 -7.64 32.90 -32.38
C SER A 99 -7.31 31.77 -33.38
N VAL A 100 -8.02 30.65 -33.25
CA VAL A 100 -7.85 29.49 -34.14
C VAL A 100 -8.49 29.79 -35.51
N PRO A 101 -7.77 29.65 -36.65
CA PRO A 101 -8.35 29.91 -37.97
C PRO A 101 -9.44 28.89 -38.35
N ALA A 102 -10.47 29.35 -39.08
CA ALA A 102 -11.68 28.59 -39.44
C ALA A 102 -11.44 27.24 -40.18
N ALA A 103 -10.23 26.97 -40.68
CA ALA A 103 -9.89 25.70 -41.31
C ALA A 103 -9.66 24.54 -40.31
N LEU A 104 -9.55 24.81 -39.01
CA LEU A 104 -9.25 23.83 -37.95
C LEU A 104 -10.43 23.51 -37.02
N GLU A 105 -11.65 23.95 -37.35
CA GLU A 105 -12.86 23.70 -36.54
C GLU A 105 -13.21 22.21 -36.39
N TRP A 106 -12.82 21.36 -37.36
CA TRP A 106 -13.08 19.92 -37.32
C TRP A 106 -12.30 19.18 -36.21
N PHE A 107 -11.25 19.81 -35.64
CA PHE A 107 -10.47 19.26 -34.53
C PHE A 107 -10.93 19.81 -33.17
N ASN A 108 -12.00 20.61 -33.13
CA ASN A 108 -12.50 21.23 -31.91
C ASN A 108 -13.31 20.21 -31.07
N PRO A 109 -12.79 19.73 -29.93
CA PRO A 109 -13.44 18.69 -29.12
C PRO A 109 -14.70 19.18 -28.39
N PHE A 110 -14.99 20.50 -28.46
CA PHE A 110 -16.14 21.13 -27.82
C PHE A 110 -17.28 21.43 -28.81
N SER A 111 -17.17 21.02 -30.08
CA SER A 111 -18.25 21.10 -31.06
C SER A 111 -19.05 19.78 -31.11
N ALA A 112 -20.38 19.88 -31.29
CA ALA A 112 -21.28 18.72 -31.31
C ALA A 112 -21.04 17.78 -32.51
N SER A 113 -20.52 18.31 -33.62
CA SER A 113 -20.12 17.54 -34.81
C SER A 113 -18.72 16.92 -34.67
N GLY A 114 -17.80 17.54 -33.93
CA GLY A 114 -16.46 17.02 -33.68
C GLY A 114 -16.44 15.86 -32.70
N SER A 115 -17.20 15.94 -31.60
CA SER A 115 -17.28 14.87 -30.59
C SER A 115 -17.90 13.58 -31.14
N THR A 116 -18.96 13.70 -31.94
CA THR A 116 -19.66 12.56 -32.53
C THR A 116 -18.81 11.85 -33.58
N ASN A 117 -18.08 12.58 -34.43
CA ASN A 117 -17.21 12.00 -35.45
C ASN A 117 -15.96 11.33 -34.84
N LEU A 118 -15.46 11.86 -33.72
CA LEU A 118 -14.32 11.31 -32.98
C LEU A 118 -14.70 10.04 -32.21
N ILE A 119 -15.91 9.99 -31.64
CA ILE A 119 -16.48 8.79 -31.00
C ILE A 119 -16.77 7.70 -32.05
N PHE A 120 -17.35 8.06 -33.19
CA PHE A 120 -17.68 7.08 -34.24
C PHE A 120 -16.44 6.51 -34.91
N ASN A 121 -15.40 7.32 -35.17
CA ASN A 121 -14.11 6.82 -35.66
C ASN A 121 -13.38 5.98 -34.60
N LEU A 122 -13.39 6.37 -33.31
CA LEU A 122 -12.86 5.51 -32.25
C LEU A 122 -13.58 4.15 -32.22
N PHE A 123 -14.91 4.15 -32.32
CA PHE A 123 -15.70 2.92 -32.24
C PHE A 123 -15.51 2.02 -33.47
N TYR A 124 -15.42 2.59 -34.67
CA TYR A 124 -15.20 1.85 -35.92
C TYR A 124 -13.75 1.31 -36.02
N HIS A 125 -12.76 1.99 -35.44
CA HIS A 125 -11.36 1.56 -35.45
C HIS A 125 -11.01 0.57 -34.34
N PHE A 126 -11.75 0.55 -33.22
CA PHE A 126 -11.54 -0.40 -32.12
C PHE A 126 -12.19 -1.77 -32.33
N ALA A 127 -13.13 -1.89 -33.28
CA ALA A 127 -13.87 -3.14 -33.50
C ALA A 127 -13.02 -4.32 -34.03
N PRO A 128 -11.95 -4.16 -34.84
CA PRO A 128 -11.18 -5.30 -35.34
C PRO A 128 -9.82 -5.53 -34.64
N GLY A 129 -9.27 -4.57 -33.88
CA GLY A 129 -7.82 -4.49 -33.62
C GLY A 129 -7.27 -4.88 -32.25
N GLY A 130 -8.11 -5.10 -31.22
CA GLY A 130 -7.67 -5.56 -29.88
C GLY A 130 -6.56 -4.75 -29.19
N THR A 131 -6.03 -5.29 -28.08
CA THR A 131 -5.00 -4.67 -27.20
C THR A 131 -3.62 -4.50 -27.85
N ALA A 132 -3.41 -5.01 -29.06
CA ALA A 132 -2.15 -4.86 -29.80
C ALA A 132 -1.86 -3.40 -30.21
N MET A 133 -2.88 -2.56 -30.35
CA MET A 133 -2.70 -1.14 -30.69
C MET A 133 -2.32 -0.24 -29.51
N LEU A 134 -2.44 -0.69 -28.26
CA LEU A 134 -2.03 0.08 -27.07
C LEU A 134 -0.52 0.39 -27.10
N ALA A 135 0.30 -0.51 -27.65
CA ALA A 135 1.73 -0.30 -27.81
C ALA A 135 2.04 0.76 -28.87
N HIS A 136 1.30 0.79 -29.98
CA HIS A 136 1.44 1.83 -31.01
C HIS A 136 0.88 3.19 -30.53
N TYR A 137 -0.19 3.20 -29.74
CA TYR A 137 -0.70 4.41 -29.11
C TYR A 137 0.28 4.99 -28.08
N ALA A 138 0.89 4.13 -27.25
CA ALA A 138 1.94 4.54 -26.32
C ALA A 138 3.18 5.08 -27.05
N ALA A 139 3.56 4.48 -28.17
CA ALA A 139 4.66 4.96 -29.01
C ALA A 139 4.37 6.31 -29.68
N VAL A 140 3.14 6.53 -30.16
CA VAL A 140 2.70 7.80 -30.77
C VAL A 140 2.57 8.90 -29.72
N VAL A 141 2.00 8.61 -28.55
CA VAL A 141 1.93 9.55 -27.42
C VAL A 141 3.33 9.86 -26.89
N GLY A 142 4.21 8.86 -26.81
CA GLY A 142 5.62 9.06 -26.47
C GLY A 142 6.33 9.96 -27.48
N SER A 143 6.09 9.75 -28.78
CA SER A 143 6.68 10.55 -29.86
C SER A 143 6.16 11.98 -29.87
N LEU A 144 4.86 12.19 -29.60
CA LEU A 144 4.25 13.51 -29.47
C LEU A 144 4.75 14.24 -28.22
N SER A 145 4.93 13.53 -27.11
CA SER A 145 5.50 14.09 -25.88
C SER A 145 6.95 14.52 -26.08
N LEU A 146 7.73 13.71 -26.83
CA LEU A 146 9.11 14.01 -27.17
C LEU A 146 9.21 15.20 -28.15
N LEU A 147 8.27 15.32 -29.10
CA LEU A 147 8.12 16.48 -29.97
C LEU A 147 7.68 17.74 -29.20
N PHE A 148 6.83 17.63 -28.19
CA PHE A 148 6.46 18.74 -27.31
C PHE A 148 7.62 19.18 -26.40
N LEU A 149 8.45 18.25 -25.93
CA LEU A 149 9.65 18.55 -25.16
C LEU A 149 10.76 19.16 -26.05
N LEU A 150 10.96 18.66 -27.27
CA LEU A 150 11.88 19.22 -28.24
C LEU A 150 11.40 20.57 -28.78
N GLY A 151 10.11 20.70 -29.07
CA GLY A 151 9.47 21.95 -29.48
C GLY A 151 9.45 22.99 -28.37
N GLY A 152 9.15 22.59 -27.13
CA GLY A 152 9.20 23.43 -25.95
C GLY A 152 10.62 23.87 -25.60
N SER A 153 11.62 22.99 -25.74
CA SER A 153 13.03 23.36 -25.58
C SER A 153 13.52 24.27 -26.71
N ALA A 154 13.11 24.06 -27.96
CA ALA A 154 13.40 24.99 -29.07
C ALA A 154 12.76 26.38 -28.86
N LEU A 155 11.53 26.44 -28.33
CA LEU A 155 10.83 27.68 -27.97
C LEU A 155 11.51 28.40 -26.78
N LEU A 156 12.01 27.65 -25.80
CA LEU A 156 12.78 28.17 -24.67
C LEU A 156 14.19 28.64 -25.09
N LEU A 157 14.81 28.00 -26.09
CA LEU A 157 16.07 28.47 -26.69
C LEU A 157 15.85 29.68 -27.62
N GLY A 158 14.68 29.79 -28.26
CA GLY A 158 14.29 30.92 -29.12
C GLY A 158 13.99 32.20 -28.34
N ARG A 159 13.49 32.10 -27.10
CA ARG A 159 13.35 33.24 -26.18
C ARG A 159 14.70 33.57 -25.54
N ARG A 160 15.56 34.25 -26.30
CA ARG A 160 16.82 34.85 -25.83
C ARG A 160 16.57 35.80 -24.64
N GLY A 161 16.71 35.26 -23.44
CA GLY A 161 16.68 35.98 -22.18
C GLY A 161 17.60 35.32 -21.15
N ARG A 162 18.92 35.33 -21.41
CA ARG A 162 20.02 35.32 -20.43
C ARG A 162 19.86 34.50 -19.14
N LEU A 163 19.49 33.22 -19.20
CA LEU A 163 19.65 32.31 -18.04
C LEU A 163 21.04 31.65 -18.08
N ARG A 164 22.02 32.28 -17.41
CA ARG A 164 23.40 31.78 -17.17
C ARG A 164 23.43 30.70 -16.07
N GLN A 165 22.63 29.65 -16.16
CA GLN A 165 22.64 28.56 -15.18
C GLN A 165 23.07 27.26 -15.87
N PRO A 166 24.39 26.98 -16.01
CA PRO A 166 24.90 25.74 -16.61
C PRO A 166 24.41 24.49 -15.88
N GLY A 167 24.02 24.61 -14.60
CA GLY A 167 23.45 23.53 -13.81
C GLY A 167 22.13 22.99 -14.34
N LEU A 168 21.24 23.85 -14.88
CA LEU A 168 19.94 23.39 -15.40
C LEU A 168 20.09 22.57 -16.69
N ARG A 169 21.10 22.91 -17.51
CA ARG A 169 21.45 22.15 -18.73
C ARG A 169 22.12 20.82 -18.38
N LEU A 170 22.96 20.79 -17.34
CA LEU A 170 23.57 19.54 -16.87
C LEU A 170 22.51 18.61 -16.26
N LEU A 171 21.58 19.15 -15.47
CA LEU A 171 20.50 18.40 -14.84
C LEU A 171 19.53 17.79 -15.86
N SER A 172 19.19 18.53 -16.92
CA SER A 172 18.34 18.02 -18.00
C SER A 172 19.04 16.98 -18.86
N VAL A 173 20.35 17.09 -19.07
CA VAL A 173 21.16 16.04 -19.72
C VAL A 173 21.30 14.81 -18.81
N LEU A 174 21.49 14.98 -17.50
CA LEU A 174 21.54 13.87 -16.52
C LEU A 174 20.19 13.13 -16.40
N LEU A 175 19.06 13.84 -16.42
CA LEU A 175 17.73 13.22 -16.48
C LEU A 175 17.47 12.52 -17.81
N ALA A 176 17.98 13.04 -18.92
CA ALA A 176 17.87 12.38 -20.23
C ALA A 176 18.81 11.16 -20.37
N LEU A 177 19.90 11.12 -19.60
CA LEU A 177 20.83 9.98 -19.51
C LEU A 177 20.47 8.96 -18.42
N SER A 178 19.34 9.10 -17.72
CA SER A 178 18.83 8.02 -16.87
C SER A 178 18.35 6.88 -17.78
N LEU A 179 19.28 6.01 -18.19
CA LEU A 179 18.96 4.74 -18.81
C LEU A 179 18.00 3.99 -17.89
N PRO A 180 16.91 3.38 -18.40
CA PRO A 180 16.08 2.52 -17.59
C PRO A 180 16.99 1.43 -17.02
N SER A 181 17.14 1.40 -15.70
CA SER A 181 17.80 0.30 -15.01
C SER A 181 16.96 -0.95 -15.24
N PHE A 182 17.38 -1.79 -16.18
CA PHE A 182 16.79 -3.10 -16.42
C PHE A 182 17.23 -4.03 -15.28
N ALA A 183 16.52 -3.95 -14.15
CA ALA A 183 16.65 -4.84 -13.01
C ALA A 183 15.30 -5.52 -12.70
N LEU A 184 14.48 -5.74 -13.74
CA LEU A 184 13.16 -6.33 -13.62
C LEU A 184 12.79 -7.05 -14.92
N GLU A 185 12.73 -8.38 -14.87
CA GLU A 185 12.21 -9.21 -15.96
C GLU A 185 10.68 -9.11 -15.94
N ARG A 186 10.06 -8.60 -17.02
CA ARG A 186 8.61 -8.44 -17.11
C ARG A 186 8.02 -9.35 -18.18
N ARG A 187 7.07 -10.20 -17.78
CA ARG A 187 6.34 -11.09 -18.68
C ARG A 187 4.85 -10.81 -18.61
N HIS A 188 4.26 -10.50 -19.75
CA HIS A 188 2.83 -10.23 -19.89
C HIS A 188 2.26 -11.03 -21.07
N ALA A 189 1.42 -12.01 -20.75
CA ALA A 189 0.75 -12.86 -21.72
C ALA A 189 -0.54 -13.42 -21.11
N GLU A 190 -1.42 -14.02 -21.92
CA GLU A 190 -2.61 -14.72 -21.37
C GLU A 190 -2.19 -15.89 -20.47
N PHE A 191 -1.14 -16.60 -20.86
CA PHE A 191 -0.50 -17.67 -20.11
C PHE A 191 0.99 -17.34 -19.97
N VAL A 192 1.43 -17.04 -18.74
CA VAL A 192 2.86 -16.82 -18.44
C VAL A 192 3.38 -18.10 -17.82
N THR A 193 4.35 -18.75 -18.47
CA THR A 193 5.00 -19.96 -17.95
C THR A 193 6.51 -19.74 -17.85
N VAL A 194 7.08 -20.03 -16.68
CA VAL A 194 8.53 -20.20 -16.48
C VAL A 194 8.79 -21.70 -16.45
N ALA A 195 9.48 -22.21 -17.45
CA ALA A 195 9.67 -23.65 -17.62
C ALA A 195 10.61 -24.22 -16.55
N ALA A 196 10.53 -25.53 -16.27
CA ALA A 196 11.35 -26.18 -15.23
C ALA A 196 12.87 -26.07 -15.47
N ASN A 197 13.30 -25.93 -16.72
CA ASN A 197 14.70 -25.76 -17.12
C ASN A 197 15.14 -24.29 -17.21
N GLU A 198 14.25 -23.37 -16.85
CA GLU A 198 14.48 -21.93 -16.94
C GLU A 198 14.83 -21.37 -15.57
N THR A 199 15.88 -20.57 -15.51
CA THR A 199 16.30 -19.83 -14.32
C THR A 199 16.19 -18.34 -14.62
N VAL A 200 15.34 -17.64 -13.87
CA VAL A 200 15.24 -16.18 -13.93
C VAL A 200 16.15 -15.62 -12.84
N ASP A 201 17.24 -14.99 -13.25
CA ASP A 201 18.28 -14.51 -12.33
C ASP A 201 17.92 -13.21 -11.59
N ASP A 202 16.78 -12.61 -11.91
CA ASP A 202 16.32 -11.32 -11.37
C ASP A 202 14.86 -11.41 -10.86
N THR A 203 14.33 -10.29 -10.37
CA THR A 203 12.93 -10.14 -9.98
C THR A 203 12.02 -10.33 -11.20
N LEU A 204 11.07 -11.24 -11.10
CA LEU A 204 10.11 -11.57 -12.14
C LEU A 204 8.76 -10.90 -11.85
N LEU A 205 8.35 -9.99 -12.73
CA LEU A 205 6.98 -9.48 -12.78
C LEU A 205 6.18 -10.25 -13.83
N ALA A 206 5.33 -11.17 -13.39
CA ALA A 206 4.48 -12.00 -14.23
C ALA A 206 3.01 -11.57 -14.13
N ALA A 207 2.43 -11.15 -15.25
CA ALA A 207 1.03 -10.74 -15.33
C ALA A 207 0.29 -11.51 -16.44
N GLY A 208 -0.79 -12.20 -16.10
CA GLY A 208 -1.57 -12.99 -17.06
C GLY A 208 -2.84 -13.60 -16.47
N ASN A 209 -3.64 -14.32 -17.28
CA ASN A 209 -4.79 -15.06 -16.76
C ASN A 209 -4.32 -16.25 -15.90
N THR A 210 -3.28 -16.94 -16.35
CA THR A 210 -2.62 -18.01 -15.61
C THR A 210 -1.11 -17.78 -15.59
N VAL A 211 -0.53 -17.74 -14.40
CA VAL A 211 0.92 -17.64 -14.18
C VAL A 211 1.39 -18.96 -13.58
N ARG A 212 2.27 -19.67 -14.29
CA ARG A 212 2.84 -20.94 -13.85
C ARG A 212 4.36 -20.83 -13.76
N VAL A 213 4.91 -21.12 -12.60
CA VAL A 213 6.37 -21.07 -12.36
C VAL A 213 6.83 -22.46 -11.96
N GLU A 214 7.47 -23.16 -12.90
CA GLU A 214 8.06 -24.50 -12.69
C GLU A 214 9.58 -24.45 -12.53
N GLY A 215 10.23 -23.39 -13.04
CA GLY A 215 11.68 -23.17 -12.95
C GLY A 215 12.14 -22.50 -11.64
N VAL A 216 13.33 -21.91 -11.67
CA VAL A 216 13.92 -21.22 -10.51
C VAL A 216 13.88 -19.71 -10.72
N VAL A 217 13.41 -18.96 -9.73
CA VAL A 217 13.50 -17.50 -9.68
C VAL A 217 14.48 -17.13 -8.57
N ASN A 218 15.64 -16.57 -8.94
CA ASN A 218 16.69 -16.19 -7.99
C ASN A 218 16.38 -14.88 -7.25
N GLY A 219 15.45 -14.06 -7.75
CA GLY A 219 14.94 -12.84 -7.09
C GLY A 219 13.52 -12.99 -6.55
N ASP A 220 12.80 -11.87 -6.50
CA ASP A 220 11.40 -11.84 -6.06
C ASP A 220 10.45 -12.21 -7.21
N LEU A 221 9.30 -12.82 -6.87
CA LEU A 221 8.25 -13.14 -7.83
C LEU A 221 7.01 -12.31 -7.56
N LEU A 222 6.70 -11.36 -8.44
CA LEU A 222 5.47 -10.58 -8.41
C LEU A 222 4.50 -11.16 -9.44
N ALA A 223 3.50 -11.91 -8.98
CA ALA A 223 2.55 -12.63 -9.82
C ALA A 223 1.14 -12.04 -9.72
N PHE A 224 0.61 -11.61 -10.86
CA PHE A 224 -0.75 -11.05 -10.99
C PHE A 224 -1.55 -11.91 -11.97
N GLY A 225 -2.69 -12.46 -11.52
CA GLY A 225 -3.53 -13.22 -12.43
C GLY A 225 -4.77 -13.85 -11.83
N ARG A 226 -5.51 -14.62 -12.61
CA ARG A 226 -6.66 -15.38 -12.06
C ARG A 226 -6.18 -16.60 -11.30
N THR A 227 -5.16 -17.27 -11.81
CA THR A 227 -4.54 -18.43 -11.18
C THR A 227 -3.03 -18.29 -11.19
N VAL A 228 -2.41 -18.38 -10.02
CA VAL A 228 -0.96 -18.38 -9.84
C VAL A 228 -0.56 -19.75 -9.28
N GLU A 229 0.32 -20.45 -9.97
CA GLU A 229 0.78 -21.78 -9.61
C GLU A 229 2.32 -21.80 -9.55
N VAL A 230 2.87 -21.97 -8.37
CA VAL A 230 4.32 -22.00 -8.11
C VAL A 230 4.72 -23.42 -7.73
N ARG A 231 5.32 -24.14 -8.68
CA ARG A 231 5.83 -25.52 -8.52
C ARG A 231 7.35 -25.57 -8.36
N GLY A 232 8.04 -24.58 -8.90
CA GLY A 232 9.49 -24.46 -8.85
C GLY A 232 9.99 -23.80 -7.56
N THR A 233 11.19 -23.21 -7.61
CA THR A 233 11.82 -22.58 -6.45
C THR A 233 11.89 -21.06 -6.61
N VAL A 234 11.42 -20.32 -5.62
CA VAL A 234 11.57 -18.86 -5.53
C VAL A 234 12.51 -18.57 -4.37
N LYS A 235 13.69 -18.00 -4.65
CA LYS A 235 14.68 -17.68 -3.62
C LYS A 235 14.35 -16.40 -2.85
N GLY A 236 13.73 -15.43 -3.51
CA GLY A 236 13.27 -14.19 -2.89
C GLY A 236 11.86 -14.30 -2.29
N ASP A 237 11.17 -13.16 -2.26
CA ASP A 237 9.81 -13.04 -1.78
C ASP A 237 8.79 -13.33 -2.90
N LEU A 238 7.68 -13.98 -2.57
CA LEU A 238 6.54 -14.20 -3.47
C LEU A 238 5.44 -13.21 -3.15
N VAL A 239 5.14 -12.30 -4.08
CA VAL A 239 4.00 -11.39 -4.00
C VAL A 239 2.92 -11.85 -4.99
N SER A 240 1.80 -12.36 -4.49
CA SER A 240 0.70 -12.87 -5.33
C SER A 240 -0.58 -12.08 -5.16
N PHE A 241 -1.13 -11.61 -6.28
CA PHE A 241 -2.48 -11.03 -6.37
C PHE A 241 -3.31 -11.87 -7.34
N ALA A 242 -4.13 -12.78 -6.80
CA ALA A 242 -4.87 -13.71 -7.64
C ALA A 242 -6.19 -14.21 -7.08
N LYS A 243 -7.07 -14.75 -7.93
CA LYS A 243 -8.26 -15.44 -7.41
C LYS A 243 -7.86 -16.72 -6.66
N ARG A 244 -6.92 -17.48 -7.21
CA ARG A 244 -6.37 -18.69 -6.60
C ARG A 244 -4.85 -18.71 -6.73
N THR A 245 -4.17 -18.90 -5.61
CA THR A 245 -2.73 -19.10 -5.53
C THR A 245 -2.45 -20.51 -5.00
N VAL A 246 -1.65 -21.29 -5.73
CA VAL A 246 -1.22 -22.62 -5.32
C VAL A 246 0.31 -22.62 -5.26
N VAL A 247 0.87 -22.98 -4.12
CA VAL A 247 2.31 -23.05 -3.91
C VAL A 247 2.67 -24.47 -3.51
N SER A 248 3.15 -25.24 -4.50
CA SER A 248 3.60 -26.62 -4.31
C SER A 248 5.12 -26.77 -4.29
N GLY A 249 5.84 -25.75 -4.74
CA GLY A 249 7.30 -25.71 -4.76
C GLY A 249 7.92 -25.20 -3.46
N SER A 250 9.12 -24.62 -3.55
CA SER A 250 9.80 -24.01 -2.41
C SER A 250 9.89 -22.50 -2.55
N VAL A 251 9.56 -21.76 -1.50
CA VAL A 251 9.76 -20.31 -1.42
C VAL A 251 10.70 -20.07 -0.24
N GLU A 252 11.93 -19.63 -0.50
CA GLU A 252 12.92 -19.42 0.56
C GLU A 252 12.62 -18.13 1.35
N GLY A 253 12.09 -17.09 0.69
CA GLY A 253 11.69 -15.84 1.34
C GLY A 253 10.31 -15.89 2.01
N ARG A 254 9.57 -14.79 1.91
CA ARG A 254 8.23 -14.59 2.48
C ARG A 254 7.16 -14.64 1.40
N ILE A 255 5.94 -14.99 1.78
CA ILE A 255 4.77 -14.93 0.88
C ILE A 255 3.90 -13.75 1.28
N TYR A 256 3.76 -12.78 0.38
CA TYR A 256 2.78 -11.71 0.45
C TYR A 256 1.61 -12.05 -0.46
N THR A 257 0.45 -12.41 0.10
CA THR A 257 -0.70 -12.84 -0.71
C THR A 257 -1.94 -11.97 -0.50
N PHE A 258 -2.58 -11.63 -1.61
CA PHE A 258 -3.90 -11.03 -1.64
C PHE A 258 -4.73 -11.84 -2.61
N SER A 259 -5.34 -12.91 -2.11
CA SER A 259 -6.01 -13.89 -2.98
C SER A 259 -7.32 -14.44 -2.45
N GLY A 260 -8.21 -14.85 -3.35
CA GLY A 260 -9.43 -15.56 -2.93
C GLY A 260 -9.08 -16.83 -2.14
N SER A 261 -8.25 -17.69 -2.69
CA SER A 261 -7.77 -18.90 -2.01
C SER A 261 -6.26 -19.07 -2.11
N LEU A 262 -5.60 -19.41 -1.01
CA LEU A 262 -4.20 -19.85 -0.97
C LEU A 262 -4.14 -21.31 -0.52
N ASP A 263 -3.64 -22.19 -1.39
CA ASP A 263 -3.30 -23.57 -1.07
C ASP A 263 -1.76 -23.70 -1.01
N LEU A 264 -1.20 -24.04 0.15
CA LEU A 264 0.23 -24.29 0.37
C LEU A 264 0.48 -25.80 0.57
N ASP A 265 1.18 -26.40 -0.37
CA ASP A 265 1.65 -27.80 -0.33
C ASP A 265 3.18 -27.89 -0.10
N GLY A 266 3.87 -26.79 -0.34
CA GLY A 266 5.33 -26.73 -0.44
C GLY A 266 6.06 -26.32 0.84
N GLN A 267 7.35 -26.02 0.69
CA GLN A 267 8.20 -25.53 1.78
C GLN A 267 8.35 -24.01 1.70
N LEU A 268 8.02 -23.33 2.79
CA LEU A 268 8.23 -21.90 2.96
C LEU A 268 9.34 -21.66 4.00
N GLY A 269 10.37 -20.92 3.64
CA GLY A 269 11.50 -20.62 4.51
C GLY A 269 11.15 -19.67 5.66
N HIS A 270 10.33 -18.65 5.40
CA HIS A 270 9.95 -17.64 6.39
C HIS A 270 8.43 -17.64 6.67
N SER A 271 7.79 -16.48 6.55
CA SER A 271 6.42 -16.22 7.00
C SER A 271 5.46 -15.88 5.86
N ILE A 272 4.18 -16.14 6.09
CA ILE A 272 3.07 -15.74 5.21
C ILE A 272 2.43 -14.48 5.76
N TYR A 273 2.28 -13.46 4.93
CA TYR A 273 1.55 -12.23 5.21
C TYR A 273 0.46 -12.05 4.16
N GLY A 274 -0.79 -11.83 4.58
CA GLY A 274 -1.80 -11.59 3.56
C GLY A 274 -3.25 -11.54 3.99
N PHE A 275 -4.07 -11.21 3.00
CA PHE A 275 -5.52 -11.23 3.09
C PHE A 275 -6.04 -12.28 2.14
N VAL A 276 -6.71 -13.29 2.67
CA VAL A 276 -7.29 -14.37 1.86
C VAL A 276 -8.73 -14.66 2.26
N GLN A 277 -9.53 -15.25 1.36
CA GLN A 277 -10.85 -15.75 1.76
C GLN A 277 -10.73 -17.15 2.35
N SER A 278 -9.93 -18.04 1.74
CA SER A 278 -9.64 -19.37 2.27
C SER A 278 -8.14 -19.65 2.29
N LEU A 279 -7.58 -19.96 3.45
CA LEU A 279 -6.21 -20.45 3.61
C LEU A 279 -6.24 -21.95 3.86
N ARG A 280 -5.54 -22.72 3.04
CA ARG A 280 -5.29 -24.15 3.29
C ARG A 280 -3.79 -24.41 3.28
N VAL A 281 -3.26 -24.89 4.40
CA VAL A 281 -1.91 -25.44 4.49
C VAL A 281 -2.07 -26.94 4.63
N ASN A 282 -1.74 -27.67 3.57
CA ASN A 282 -1.89 -29.12 3.54
C ASN A 282 -0.84 -29.81 4.41
N ASP A 283 -1.02 -31.10 4.65
CA ASP A 283 -0.12 -31.98 5.41
C ASP A 283 1.37 -31.91 5.00
N ARG A 284 1.63 -31.68 3.71
CA ARG A 284 2.98 -31.52 3.14
C ARG A 284 3.53 -30.09 3.25
N GLY A 285 2.69 -29.12 3.61
CA GLY A 285 3.06 -27.73 3.77
C GLY A 285 3.90 -27.50 5.02
N HIS A 286 5.06 -26.87 4.85
CA HIS A 286 5.94 -26.51 5.97
C HIS A 286 6.20 -25.00 5.96
N VAL A 287 5.89 -24.33 7.08
CA VAL A 287 6.15 -22.89 7.27
C VAL A 287 7.28 -22.71 8.27
N GLY A 288 8.39 -22.15 7.81
CA GLY A 288 9.63 -22.04 8.57
C GLY A 288 9.59 -21.02 9.72
N ASP A 289 8.82 -19.94 9.57
CA ASP A 289 8.56 -19.00 10.66
C ASP A 289 7.09 -19.05 11.09
N GLY A 290 6.26 -18.13 10.60
CA GLY A 290 4.90 -17.96 11.09
C GLY A 290 3.89 -17.54 10.02
N ILE A 291 2.62 -17.50 10.40
CA ILE A 291 1.53 -17.12 9.51
C ILE A 291 0.83 -15.93 10.14
N VAL A 292 0.74 -14.83 9.39
CA VAL A 292 0.06 -13.60 9.82
C VAL A 292 -0.95 -13.23 8.74
N VAL A 293 -2.21 -13.65 8.92
CA VAL A 293 -3.23 -13.51 7.87
C VAL A 293 -4.57 -13.02 8.42
N ALA A 294 -5.33 -12.37 7.54
CA ALA A 294 -6.77 -12.22 7.69
C ALA A 294 -7.43 -13.16 6.68
N ALA A 295 -8.13 -14.18 7.17
CA ALA A 295 -8.59 -15.31 6.36
C ALA A 295 -10.00 -15.75 6.75
N GLY A 296 -10.96 -15.74 5.82
CA GLY A 296 -12.34 -16.16 6.09
C GLY A 296 -12.46 -17.61 6.60
N ASP A 297 -11.86 -18.56 5.92
CA ASP A 297 -11.75 -19.94 6.36
C ASP A 297 -10.27 -20.35 6.41
N VAL A 298 -9.85 -21.01 7.49
CA VAL A 298 -8.48 -21.48 7.68
C VAL A 298 -8.49 -22.97 7.96
N SER A 299 -7.71 -23.72 7.20
CA SER A 299 -7.44 -25.14 7.42
C SER A 299 -5.93 -25.33 7.48
N LEU A 300 -5.43 -25.76 8.64
CA LEU A 300 -4.00 -25.94 8.92
C LEU A 300 -3.72 -27.41 9.27
N GLU A 301 -3.30 -28.18 8.27
CA GLU A 301 -2.95 -29.60 8.41
C GLU A 301 -1.43 -29.83 8.51
N GLY A 302 -0.64 -28.92 7.92
CA GLY A 302 0.83 -28.99 7.91
C GLY A 302 1.51 -28.45 9.18
N GLU A 303 2.83 -28.24 9.09
CA GLU A 303 3.67 -27.78 10.19
C GLU A 303 4.00 -26.28 10.09
N VAL A 304 3.87 -25.56 11.20
CA VAL A 304 4.31 -24.17 11.36
C VAL A 304 5.30 -24.09 12.53
N LYS A 305 6.56 -23.74 12.27
CA LYS A 305 7.62 -23.81 13.30
C LYS A 305 7.47 -22.77 14.42
N ARG A 306 6.89 -21.59 14.15
CA ARG A 306 6.72 -20.52 15.15
C ARG A 306 5.23 -20.29 15.46
N SER A 307 4.75 -19.07 15.26
CA SER A 307 3.43 -18.61 15.68
C SER A 307 2.48 -18.44 14.50
N VAL A 308 1.19 -18.59 14.78
CA VAL A 308 0.11 -18.38 13.83
C VAL A 308 -0.80 -17.30 14.41
N ASP A 309 -0.89 -16.17 13.72
CA ASP A 309 -1.71 -15.02 14.08
C ASP A 309 -2.78 -14.78 13.00
N ILE A 310 -4.03 -15.08 13.34
CA ILE A 310 -5.18 -14.95 12.44
C ILE A 310 -6.09 -13.84 12.98
N PHE A 311 -6.09 -12.68 12.33
CA PHE A 311 -6.79 -11.49 12.85
C PHE A 311 -8.30 -11.47 12.59
N ILE A 312 -8.74 -12.15 11.53
CA ILE A 312 -10.14 -12.25 11.13
C ILE A 312 -10.32 -13.64 10.56
N SER A 313 -11.08 -14.50 11.25
CA SER A 313 -11.56 -15.77 10.71
C SER A 313 -13.04 -16.00 10.92
N GLY A 314 -13.67 -16.63 9.94
CA GLY A 314 -14.94 -17.33 10.11
C GLY A 314 -14.67 -18.61 10.87
N ASN A 315 -14.20 -19.63 10.17
CA ASN A 315 -13.89 -20.94 10.75
C ASN A 315 -12.39 -21.23 10.67
N ALA A 316 -11.78 -21.64 11.77
CA ALA A 316 -10.40 -22.09 11.82
C ALA A 316 -10.33 -23.54 12.26
N ASP A 317 -9.93 -24.43 11.35
CA ASP A 317 -9.67 -25.84 11.61
C ASP A 317 -8.15 -26.08 11.65
N VAL A 318 -7.68 -26.62 12.76
CA VAL A 318 -6.26 -26.90 13.00
C VAL A 318 -6.11 -28.38 13.32
N SER A 319 -5.32 -29.07 12.51
CA SER A 319 -4.98 -30.49 12.66
C SER A 319 -3.48 -30.77 12.66
N GLY A 320 -2.67 -29.82 12.20
CA GLY A 320 -1.21 -29.90 12.20
C GLY A 320 -0.53 -29.43 13.48
N SER A 321 0.78 -29.18 13.40
CA SER A 321 1.61 -28.73 14.53
C SER A 321 2.03 -27.27 14.39
N ILE A 322 1.89 -26.52 15.48
CA ILE A 322 2.31 -25.12 15.66
C ILE A 322 3.36 -25.09 16.77
N GLY A 323 4.57 -24.64 16.47
CA GLY A 323 5.68 -24.71 17.41
C GLY A 323 5.61 -23.73 18.58
N ARG A 324 4.93 -22.58 18.43
CA ARG A 324 4.75 -21.56 19.47
C ARG A 324 3.27 -21.23 19.69
N ASP A 325 2.92 -19.95 19.64
CA ASP A 325 1.60 -19.45 20.03
C ASP A 325 0.62 -19.49 18.84
N LEU A 326 -0.65 -19.79 19.13
CA LEU A 326 -1.77 -19.67 18.19
C LEU A 326 -2.68 -18.54 18.68
N THR A 327 -2.67 -17.41 17.97
CA THR A 327 -3.62 -16.31 18.17
C THR A 327 -4.66 -16.34 17.07
N MET A 328 -5.94 -16.39 17.42
CA MET A 328 -7.00 -16.22 16.45
C MET A 328 -8.09 -15.29 16.93
N ALA A 329 -8.71 -14.56 16.01
CA ALA A 329 -9.91 -13.81 16.24
C ALA A 329 -10.95 -14.15 15.17
N GLY A 330 -12.07 -14.76 15.58
CA GLY A 330 -13.04 -15.25 14.61
C GLY A 330 -14.37 -15.77 15.18
N VAL A 331 -15.11 -16.51 14.35
CA VAL A 331 -16.40 -17.09 14.72
C VAL A 331 -16.20 -18.42 15.44
N SER A 332 -15.55 -19.40 14.80
CA SER A 332 -15.36 -20.76 15.33
C SER A 332 -13.91 -21.23 15.25
N LEU A 333 -13.48 -22.02 16.24
CA LEU A 333 -12.19 -22.70 16.31
C LEU A 333 -12.43 -24.20 16.50
N THR A 334 -11.89 -25.01 15.62
CA THR A 334 -11.82 -26.46 15.77
C THR A 334 -10.37 -26.91 15.84
N LEU A 335 -10.00 -27.51 16.96
CA LEU A 335 -8.72 -28.19 17.16
C LEU A 335 -8.99 -29.69 17.13
N THR A 336 -8.47 -30.37 16.12
CA THR A 336 -8.67 -31.83 15.96
C THR A 336 -7.71 -32.63 16.84
N ASN A 337 -7.91 -33.96 16.90
CA ASN A 337 -7.11 -34.86 17.76
C ASN A 337 -5.61 -34.88 17.44
N THR A 338 -5.19 -34.46 16.25
CA THR A 338 -3.79 -34.44 15.84
C THR A 338 -3.11 -33.09 16.10
N ALA A 339 -3.89 -32.07 16.47
CA ALA A 339 -3.38 -30.72 16.63
C ALA A 339 -2.40 -30.61 17.80
N ARG A 340 -1.25 -29.97 17.56
CA ARG A 340 -0.25 -29.69 18.60
C ARG A 340 0.11 -28.21 18.61
N VAL A 341 -0.06 -27.55 19.74
CA VAL A 341 0.32 -26.15 19.95
C VAL A 341 1.40 -26.11 21.03
N GLY A 342 2.63 -25.77 20.65
CA GLY A 342 3.80 -25.74 21.53
C GLY A 342 3.86 -24.56 22.50
N GLY A 343 3.05 -23.53 22.28
CA GLY A 343 2.93 -22.33 23.12
C GLY A 343 1.51 -22.08 23.61
N ASN A 344 1.16 -20.80 23.74
CA ASN A 344 -0.13 -20.35 24.25
C ASN A 344 -1.20 -20.35 23.16
N LEU A 345 -2.43 -20.68 23.53
CA LEU A 345 -3.60 -20.54 22.69
C LEU A 345 -4.38 -19.31 23.13
N ASN A 346 -4.44 -18.28 22.28
CA ASN A 346 -5.26 -17.09 22.48
C ASN A 346 -6.36 -17.03 21.42
N ALA A 347 -7.57 -17.45 21.79
CA ALA A 347 -8.71 -17.45 20.88
C ALA A 347 -9.74 -16.39 21.29
N ARG A 348 -10.04 -15.48 20.37
CA ARG A 348 -11.03 -14.44 20.54
C ARG A 348 -12.26 -14.76 19.71
N VAL A 349 -13.32 -15.20 20.38
CA VAL A 349 -14.53 -15.70 19.71
C VAL A 349 -15.78 -14.93 20.14
N HIS A 350 -16.83 -14.98 19.31
CA HIS A 350 -18.12 -14.37 19.66
C HIS A 350 -18.91 -15.18 20.69
N GLN A 351 -18.80 -16.51 20.65
CA GLN A 351 -19.42 -17.41 21.61
C GLN A 351 -18.46 -18.56 21.97
N LEU A 352 -18.46 -18.98 23.24
CA LEU A 352 -17.65 -20.12 23.71
C LEU A 352 -18.06 -21.47 23.09
N LYS A 353 -19.32 -21.59 22.63
CA LYS A 353 -19.86 -22.82 22.03
C LYS A 353 -19.23 -23.14 20.67
N ASP A 354 -18.65 -22.14 20.02
CA ASP A 354 -18.06 -22.26 18.69
C ASP A 354 -16.58 -22.70 18.75
N VAL A 355 -16.05 -22.96 19.96
CA VAL A 355 -14.70 -23.50 20.17
C VAL A 355 -14.79 -24.98 20.53
N HIS A 356 -14.41 -25.84 19.58
CA HIS A 356 -14.34 -27.28 19.74
C HIS A 356 -12.87 -27.71 19.82
N ILE A 357 -12.45 -28.23 20.97
CA ILE A 357 -11.11 -28.81 21.14
C ILE A 357 -11.30 -30.29 21.39
N ALA A 358 -10.81 -31.12 20.48
CA ALA A 358 -10.91 -32.57 20.61
C ALA A 358 -9.90 -33.09 21.65
N ASP A 359 -10.23 -34.19 22.33
CA ASP A 359 -9.48 -34.70 23.49
C ASP A 359 -8.02 -35.08 23.17
N GLY A 360 -7.68 -35.32 21.91
CA GLY A 360 -6.31 -35.59 21.46
C GLY A 360 -5.43 -34.35 21.25
N ALA A 361 -6.00 -33.15 21.22
CA ALA A 361 -5.24 -31.92 20.96
C ALA A 361 -4.30 -31.58 22.13
N THR A 362 -3.01 -31.41 21.83
CA THR A 362 -1.99 -31.09 22.86
C THR A 362 -1.67 -29.60 22.83
N ILE A 363 -1.90 -28.90 23.95
CA ILE A 363 -1.53 -27.49 24.13
C ILE A 363 -0.52 -27.41 25.27
N ALA A 364 0.71 -26.99 24.99
CA ALA A 364 1.78 -26.95 25.98
C ALA A 364 1.76 -25.69 26.86
N GLY A 365 1.21 -24.58 26.36
CA GLY A 365 1.13 -23.29 27.07
C GLY A 365 -0.24 -22.98 27.69
N LYS A 366 -0.46 -21.70 28.01
CA LYS A 366 -1.71 -21.21 28.62
C LYS A 366 -2.82 -21.12 27.57
N ARG A 367 -4.04 -21.45 27.97
CA ARG A 367 -5.27 -21.29 27.19
C ARG A 367 -6.01 -20.04 27.66
N ASP A 368 -5.99 -18.98 26.87
CA ASP A 368 -6.80 -17.77 27.07
C ASP A 368 -7.86 -17.71 25.97
N ILE A 369 -9.14 -17.82 26.34
CA ILE A 369 -10.26 -17.69 25.40
C ILE A 369 -11.09 -16.49 25.82
N GLN A 370 -10.97 -15.41 25.06
CA GLN A 370 -11.67 -14.17 25.33
C GLN A 370 -12.93 -14.08 24.47
N VAL A 371 -14.09 -14.05 25.11
CA VAL A 371 -15.36 -13.84 24.39
C VAL A 371 -15.54 -12.35 24.13
N GLN A 372 -15.42 -11.95 22.86
CA GLN A 372 -15.73 -10.57 22.48
C GLN A 372 -17.23 -10.38 22.31
N VAL A 373 -17.85 -9.92 23.39
CA VAL A 373 -19.19 -9.32 23.34
C VAL A 373 -19.05 -7.96 22.64
N ARG A 374 -19.52 -7.87 21.39
CA ARG A 374 -19.60 -6.62 20.64
C ARG A 374 -20.53 -5.65 21.39
N LYS A 375 -19.97 -4.82 22.27
CA LYS A 375 -20.72 -3.74 22.91
C LYS A 375 -21.14 -2.76 21.83
N SER A 376 -22.45 -2.62 21.62
CA SER A 376 -23.02 -1.68 20.65
C SER A 376 -22.45 -0.27 20.84
N GLN A 377 -21.93 0.32 19.76
CA GLN A 377 -21.44 1.70 19.76
C GLN A 377 -22.57 2.74 19.84
N PHE A 378 -23.82 2.33 19.59
CA PHE A 378 -25.01 3.20 19.60
C PHE A 378 -25.50 3.56 21.01
N THR A 379 -24.94 2.97 22.06
CA THR A 379 -25.24 3.30 23.46
C THR A 379 -24.29 4.34 24.07
N ARG A 380 -23.29 4.83 23.32
CA ARG A 380 -22.33 5.82 23.83
C ARG A 380 -22.75 7.26 23.44
N PRO A 381 -22.97 8.17 24.41
CA PRO A 381 -23.33 9.57 24.13
C PRO A 381 -22.32 10.31 23.23
N ARG A 382 -21.04 9.90 23.31
CA ARG A 382 -19.95 10.44 22.47
C ARG A 382 -20.16 10.19 20.97
N PHE A 383 -20.83 9.10 20.58
CA PHE A 383 -21.16 8.82 19.19
C PHE A 383 -22.14 9.89 18.64
N TYR A 384 -23.21 10.17 19.38
CA TYR A 384 -24.18 11.21 19.02
C TYR A 384 -23.57 12.61 19.05
N PHE A 385 -22.64 12.89 19.98
CA PHE A 385 -21.92 14.16 20.03
C PHE A 385 -21.05 14.37 18.77
N HIS A 386 -20.26 13.36 18.37
CA HIS A 386 -19.49 13.42 17.13
C HIS A 386 -20.38 13.58 15.90
N GLN A 387 -21.53 12.91 15.88
CA GLN A 387 -22.49 13.04 14.79
C GLN A 387 -23.12 14.44 14.73
N ALA A 388 -23.40 15.06 15.89
CA ALA A 388 -23.89 16.43 15.98
C ALA A 388 -22.83 17.45 15.51
N VAL A 389 -21.56 17.29 15.91
CA VAL A 389 -20.45 18.14 15.46
C VAL A 389 -20.22 18.02 13.95
N TRP A 390 -20.31 16.81 13.41
CA TRP A 390 -20.18 16.55 11.97
C TRP A 390 -21.35 17.18 11.19
N LEU A 391 -22.58 17.07 11.70
CA LEU A 391 -23.76 17.71 11.11
C LEU A 391 -23.66 19.25 11.17
N ALA A 392 -23.20 19.82 12.28
CA ALA A 392 -22.98 21.27 12.42
C ALA A 392 -21.90 21.77 11.47
N SER A 393 -20.80 21.04 11.30
CA SER A 393 -19.76 21.36 10.31
C SER A 393 -20.28 21.28 8.88
N ALA A 394 -21.06 20.23 8.54
CA ALA A 394 -21.68 20.13 7.22
C ALA A 394 -22.67 21.28 6.94
N MET A 395 -23.39 21.73 7.97
CA MET A 395 -24.29 22.87 7.89
C MET A 395 -23.53 24.20 7.69
N LEU A 396 -22.40 24.38 8.38
CA LEU A 396 -21.51 25.52 8.17
C LEU A 396 -20.88 25.53 6.77
N VAL A 397 -20.41 24.38 6.28
CA VAL A 397 -19.85 24.26 4.93
C VAL A 397 -20.92 24.51 3.87
N GLY A 398 -22.14 24.00 4.07
CA GLY A 398 -23.27 24.27 3.18
C GLY A 398 -23.68 25.74 3.17
N TRP A 399 -23.70 26.39 4.33
CA TRP A 399 -23.98 27.82 4.45
C TRP A 399 -22.86 28.67 3.81
N LEU A 400 -21.60 28.33 4.05
CA LEU A 400 -20.46 29.01 3.46
C LEU A 400 -20.43 28.84 1.93
N GLY A 401 -20.78 27.66 1.43
CA GLY A 401 -20.93 27.39 -0.01
C GLY A 401 -22.05 28.19 -0.66
N LEU A 402 -23.19 28.35 0.02
CA LEU A 402 -24.31 29.20 -0.43
C LEU A 402 -23.91 30.68 -0.53
N VAL A 403 -23.05 31.16 0.38
CA VAL A 403 -22.57 32.55 0.41
C VAL A 403 -21.48 32.81 -0.61
N LEU A 404 -20.53 31.87 -0.80
CA LEU A 404 -19.39 32.03 -1.71
C LEU A 404 -19.76 31.81 -3.19
N PHE A 405 -20.72 30.92 -3.49
CA PHE A 405 -21.10 30.57 -4.87
C PHE A 405 -22.62 30.60 -5.11
N PRO A 406 -23.29 31.75 -4.91
CA PRO A 406 -24.76 31.86 -4.97
C PRO A 406 -25.35 31.59 -6.37
N SER A 407 -24.61 31.91 -7.44
CA SER A 407 -25.02 31.66 -8.83
C SER A 407 -24.98 30.17 -9.20
N PHE A 408 -23.92 29.47 -8.78
CA PHE A 408 -23.79 28.02 -8.94
C PHE A 408 -24.90 27.28 -8.18
N PHE A 409 -25.22 27.74 -6.96
CA PHE A 409 -26.30 27.15 -6.15
C PHE A 409 -27.70 27.33 -6.75
N ARG A 410 -27.98 28.47 -7.38
CA ARG A 410 -29.26 28.69 -8.08
C ARG A 410 -29.36 27.86 -9.35
N ALA A 411 -28.29 27.81 -10.16
CA ALA A 411 -28.27 27.05 -11.41
C ALA A 411 -28.44 25.53 -11.21
N THR A 412 -27.77 24.94 -10.21
CA THR A 412 -27.90 23.49 -9.92
C THR A 412 -29.23 23.13 -9.27
N THR A 413 -29.80 24.00 -8.42
CA THR A 413 -31.12 23.74 -7.82
C THR A 413 -32.28 23.88 -8.82
N GLU A 414 -32.15 24.75 -9.82
CA GLU A 414 -33.07 24.81 -10.97
C GLU A 414 -32.92 23.58 -11.88
N ALA A 415 -31.68 23.13 -12.11
CA ALA A 415 -31.41 21.92 -12.91
C ALA A 415 -31.92 20.62 -12.25
N VAL A 416 -31.89 20.52 -10.92
CA VAL A 416 -32.48 19.37 -10.17
C VAL A 416 -34.02 19.34 -10.29
N GLY A 417 -34.66 20.49 -10.52
CA GLY A 417 -36.11 20.59 -10.76
C GLY A 417 -36.59 20.06 -12.12
N SER A 418 -35.69 19.64 -13.02
CA SER A 418 -36.01 19.22 -14.40
C SER A 418 -36.54 17.79 -14.55
N GLY A 419 -36.95 17.12 -13.46
CA GLY A 419 -37.58 15.80 -13.49
C GLY A 419 -36.62 14.62 -13.62
N TRP A 420 -37.10 13.49 -14.16
CA TRP A 420 -36.44 12.17 -14.14
C TRP A 420 -35.10 12.11 -14.91
N GLY A 421 -34.82 13.08 -15.79
CA GLY A 421 -33.57 13.15 -16.55
C GLY A 421 -32.33 13.44 -15.68
N SER A 422 -32.47 14.24 -14.62
CA SER A 422 -31.37 14.57 -13.70
C SER A 422 -30.99 13.39 -12.81
N LEU A 423 -31.96 12.56 -12.44
CA LEU A 423 -31.75 11.28 -11.74
C LEU A 423 -30.99 10.29 -12.62
N GLY A 424 -31.37 10.15 -13.89
CA GLY A 424 -30.68 9.27 -14.84
C GLY A 424 -29.23 9.68 -15.07
N LEU A 425 -28.97 10.98 -15.22
CA LEU A 425 -27.61 11.51 -15.38
C LEU A 425 -26.78 11.34 -14.10
N GLY A 426 -27.39 11.52 -12.92
CA GLY A 426 -26.75 11.26 -11.63
C GLY A 426 -26.36 9.78 -11.45
N VAL A 427 -27.24 8.84 -11.78
CA VAL A 427 -26.94 7.40 -11.76
C VAL A 427 -25.85 7.05 -12.78
N GLY A 428 -25.91 7.64 -13.97
CA GLY A 428 -24.89 7.46 -15.01
C GLY A 428 -23.51 7.95 -14.56
N VAL A 429 -23.43 9.09 -13.88
CA VAL A 429 -22.17 9.62 -13.31
C VAL A 429 -21.69 8.74 -12.15
N LEU A 430 -22.59 8.31 -11.27
CA LEU A 430 -22.25 7.48 -10.12
C LEU A 430 -21.69 6.10 -10.51
N ALA A 431 -22.21 5.51 -11.58
CA ALA A 431 -21.74 4.23 -12.10
C ALA A 431 -20.56 4.39 -13.09
N GLY A 432 -20.62 5.40 -13.96
CA GLY A 432 -19.65 5.61 -15.03
C GLY A 432 -18.32 6.21 -14.58
N VAL A 433 -18.33 7.15 -13.64
CA VAL A 433 -17.10 7.81 -13.17
C VAL A 433 -16.14 6.83 -12.47
N PRO A 434 -16.58 5.91 -11.59
CA PRO A 434 -15.70 4.88 -11.04
C PRO A 434 -15.04 4.01 -12.12
N VAL A 435 -15.79 3.62 -13.15
CA VAL A 435 -15.26 2.84 -14.27
C VAL A 435 -14.21 3.65 -15.05
N ALA A 436 -14.49 4.92 -15.33
CA ALA A 436 -13.54 5.81 -15.99
C ALA A 436 -12.26 6.03 -15.15
N ILE A 437 -12.38 6.16 -13.82
CA ILE A 437 -11.24 6.27 -12.90
C ILE A 437 -10.37 5.02 -12.99
N VAL A 438 -10.97 3.82 -13.01
CA VAL A 438 -10.25 2.56 -13.15
C VAL A 438 -9.55 2.47 -14.50
N VAL A 439 -10.22 2.87 -15.59
CA VAL A 439 -9.62 2.89 -16.94
C VAL A 439 -8.41 3.82 -16.99
N VAL A 440 -8.50 5.01 -16.38
CA VAL A 440 -7.37 5.95 -16.29
C VAL A 440 -6.25 5.38 -15.42
N ALA A 441 -6.58 4.71 -14.31
CA ALA A 441 -5.60 4.10 -13.39
C ALA A 441 -4.77 2.98 -14.04
N ILE A 442 -5.27 2.32 -15.09
CA ILE A 442 -4.52 1.30 -15.84
C ILE A 442 -3.30 1.91 -16.54
N THR A 443 -3.30 3.21 -16.82
CA THR A 443 -2.13 3.90 -17.38
C THR A 443 -1.15 4.29 -16.27
N LEU A 444 0.15 4.07 -16.46
CA LEU A 444 1.19 4.37 -15.45
C LEU A 444 1.19 5.86 -15.05
N VAL A 445 0.92 6.76 -16.00
CA VAL A 445 0.77 8.20 -15.77
C VAL A 445 -0.61 8.54 -15.17
N GLY A 446 -1.61 7.68 -15.38
CA GLY A 446 -2.96 7.87 -14.89
C GLY A 446 -3.19 7.42 -13.46
N ILE A 447 -2.27 6.69 -12.81
CA ILE A 447 -2.35 6.39 -11.36
C ILE A 447 -2.47 7.68 -10.53
N PRO A 448 -1.55 8.67 -10.63
CA PRO A 448 -1.69 9.92 -9.88
C PRO A 448 -2.95 10.71 -10.26
N VAL A 449 -3.34 10.71 -11.55
CA VAL A 449 -4.53 11.41 -12.04
C VAL A 449 -5.82 10.76 -11.52
N SER A 450 -5.88 9.43 -11.48
CA SER A 450 -7.00 8.64 -10.99
C SER A 450 -7.19 8.79 -9.48
N LEU A 451 -6.11 8.92 -8.70
CA LEU A 451 -6.18 9.22 -7.27
C LEU A 451 -6.77 10.61 -7.03
N ILE A 452 -6.37 11.60 -7.82
CA ILE A 452 -6.95 12.96 -7.73
C ILE A 452 -8.43 12.93 -8.13
N LEU A 453 -8.78 12.27 -9.24
CA LEU A 453 -10.16 12.09 -9.68
C LEU A 453 -11.01 11.37 -8.64
N LEU A 454 -10.47 10.32 -8.01
CA LEU A 454 -11.15 9.58 -6.95
C LEU A 454 -11.39 10.47 -5.74
N ALA A 455 -10.40 11.27 -5.33
CA ALA A 455 -10.56 12.22 -4.23
C ALA A 455 -11.64 13.27 -4.53
N VAL A 456 -11.63 13.84 -5.75
CA VAL A 456 -12.65 14.80 -6.21
C VAL A 456 -14.03 14.14 -6.29
N TYR A 457 -14.11 12.90 -6.77
CA TYR A 457 -15.36 12.14 -6.87
C TYR A 457 -15.96 11.86 -5.48
N LEU A 458 -15.14 11.41 -4.52
CA LEU A 458 -15.57 11.18 -3.13
C LEU A 458 -15.98 12.49 -2.45
N ALA A 459 -15.25 13.59 -2.67
CA ALA A 459 -15.63 14.91 -2.21
C ALA A 459 -16.97 15.34 -2.82
N GLY A 460 -17.18 15.12 -4.12
CA GLY A 460 -18.44 15.38 -4.81
C GLY A 460 -19.62 14.63 -4.21
N ILE A 461 -19.48 13.32 -3.96
CA ILE A 461 -20.50 12.50 -3.28
C ILE A 461 -20.78 13.02 -1.87
N TYR A 462 -19.75 13.44 -1.14
CA TYR A 462 -19.91 14.02 0.19
C TYR A 462 -20.73 15.31 0.13
N LEU A 463 -20.35 16.25 -0.75
CA LEU A 463 -21.04 17.52 -0.93
C LEU A 463 -22.46 17.34 -1.47
N ALA A 464 -22.74 16.29 -2.27
CA ALA A 464 -24.06 16.01 -2.82
C ALA A 464 -25.15 15.92 -1.74
N LYS A 465 -24.81 15.46 -0.52
CA LYS A 465 -25.75 15.44 0.62
C LYS A 465 -26.27 16.83 1.00
N VAL A 466 -25.42 17.85 0.90
CA VAL A 466 -25.78 19.25 1.18
C VAL A 466 -26.79 19.75 0.14
N TRP A 467 -26.58 19.40 -1.12
CA TRP A 467 -27.46 19.78 -2.24
C TRP A 467 -28.83 19.11 -2.17
N VAL A 468 -28.88 17.82 -1.85
CA VAL A 468 -30.13 17.08 -1.61
C VAL A 468 -30.87 17.66 -0.40
N GLY A 469 -30.16 17.97 0.69
CA GLY A 469 -30.74 18.64 1.86
C GLY A 469 -31.32 20.02 1.55
N ALA A 470 -30.62 20.83 0.75
CA ALA A 470 -31.09 22.15 0.32
C ALA A 470 -32.33 22.05 -0.59
N PHE A 471 -32.40 21.06 -1.47
CA PHE A 471 -33.58 20.79 -2.31
C PHE A 471 -34.80 20.36 -1.47
N LEU A 472 -34.63 19.38 -0.57
CA LEU A 472 -35.68 18.97 0.37
C LEU A 472 -36.16 20.14 1.23
N GLY A 473 -35.24 20.98 1.72
CA GLY A 473 -35.57 22.18 2.46
C GLY A 473 -36.44 23.15 1.66
N ARG A 474 -36.13 23.40 0.38
CA ARG A 474 -36.97 24.23 -0.49
C ARG A 474 -38.33 23.62 -0.81
N MET A 475 -38.41 22.29 -0.91
CA MET A 475 -39.68 21.59 -1.14
C MET A 475 -40.60 21.66 0.09
N LEU A 476 -40.04 21.57 1.30
CA LEU A 476 -40.76 21.68 2.57
C LEU A 476 -41.13 23.12 2.94
N LEU A 477 -40.31 24.11 2.59
CA LEU A 477 -40.50 25.53 2.95
C LEU A 477 -41.21 26.34 1.86
N LYS A 478 -41.59 25.74 0.74
CA LYS A 478 -42.44 26.42 -0.26
C LYS A 478 -43.84 26.58 0.33
N PRO A 479 -44.34 27.81 0.56
CA PRO A 479 -45.76 27.98 0.88
C PRO A 479 -46.57 27.55 -0.34
N SER A 480 -47.62 26.78 -0.07
CA SER A 480 -48.64 26.38 -1.05
C SER A 480 -49.24 27.58 -1.78
#